data_AF-A0A523PPG5-F1
#
_entry.id   AF-A0A523PPG5-F1
#
_cell.length_a   1.000
_cell.length_b   1.000
_cell.length_c   1.000
_cell.angle_alpha   90.00
_cell.angle_beta   90.00
_cell.angle_gamma   90.00
#
_symmetry.space_group_name_H-M   'P 1'
#
loop_
_entity.id
_entity.type
_entity.pdbx_description
1 polymer ?
#
loop_
_entity_poly.entity_id
_entity_poly.type
_entity_poly.pdbx_seq_one_letter_code
_entity_poly.pdbx_strand_id
1 'polypeptide(L)'
;MFPRPAVAGQLQYFTEARLHTDLPHKPELRELQVEMTGSVANPIYLALDPRDERVLARYDGATLVDDGPFIEFLKTARQRARNPGTGQLPEPQR
;
A
#
# COMPACT_ATOMS: atom_id res chain seq x y z
N MET A 1 -14.91 -0.17 -4.97
CA MET A 1 -14.88 0.78 -6.11
C MET A 1 -13.60 0.51 -6.88
N PHE A 2 -13.71 -0.01 -8.10
CA PHE A 2 -12.58 -0.22 -9.01
C PHE A 2 -12.14 1.13 -9.62
N PRO A 3 -10.87 1.29 -10.01
CA PRO A 3 -10.22 2.58 -9.96
C PRO A 3 -10.75 3.50 -11.05
N ARG A 4 -11.13 4.71 -10.64
CA ARG A 4 -11.39 5.85 -11.54
C ARG A 4 -10.18 6.01 -12.51
N PRO A 5 -10.36 6.54 -13.73
CA PRO A 5 -9.33 6.54 -14.78
C PRO A 5 -7.93 7.01 -14.34
N ALA A 6 -7.85 7.99 -13.43
CA ALA A 6 -6.60 8.53 -12.92
C ALA A 6 -5.77 7.50 -12.11
N VAL A 7 -6.44 6.65 -11.33
CA VAL A 7 -5.79 5.58 -10.55
C VAL A 7 -5.39 4.44 -11.48
N ALA A 8 -6.25 4.09 -12.46
CA ALA A 8 -5.94 3.05 -13.45
C ALA A 8 -4.63 3.34 -14.22
N GLY A 9 -4.39 4.61 -14.57
CA GLY A 9 -3.14 5.05 -15.21
C GLY A 9 -1.89 4.86 -14.35
N GLN A 10 -2.01 4.79 -13.01
CA GLN A 10 -0.89 4.46 -12.13
C GLN A 10 -0.79 2.96 -11.87
N LEU A 11 -1.91 2.24 -11.76
CA LEU A 11 -1.91 0.81 -11.41
C LEU A 11 -1.25 -0.09 -12.46
N GLN A 12 -1.18 0.33 -13.72
CA GLN A 12 -0.44 -0.40 -14.76
C GLN A 12 1.05 -0.65 -14.44
N TYR A 13 1.62 0.11 -13.49
CA TYR A 13 3.01 -0.06 -13.05
C TYR A 13 3.16 -0.99 -11.83
N PHE A 14 2.06 -1.56 -11.33
CA PHE A 14 2.03 -2.39 -10.13
C PHE A 14 1.39 -3.74 -10.44
N THR A 15 1.81 -4.76 -9.68
CA THR A 15 1.06 -6.01 -9.57
C THR A 15 0.26 -5.96 -8.29
N GLU A 16 -1.06 -6.18 -8.37
CA GLU A 16 -1.93 -6.13 -7.21
C GLU A 16 -1.95 -7.49 -6.48
N ALA A 17 -1.72 -7.46 -5.17
CA ALA A 17 -1.96 -8.57 -4.26
C ALA A 17 -2.91 -8.12 -3.15
N ARG A 18 -3.90 -8.96 -2.81
CA ARG A 18 -4.91 -8.65 -1.79
C ARG A 18 -4.87 -9.69 -0.68
N LEU A 19 -4.83 -9.20 0.56
CA LEU A 19 -4.94 -10.01 1.76
C LEU A 19 -6.30 -9.77 2.41
N HIS A 20 -7.16 -10.78 2.41
CA HIS A 20 -8.47 -10.73 3.05
C HIS A 20 -8.37 -11.37 4.44
N THR A 21 -8.58 -10.57 5.50
CA THR A 21 -8.32 -10.98 6.90
C THR A 21 -9.59 -11.26 7.71
N ASP A 22 -10.75 -11.14 7.08
CA ASP A 22 -12.09 -11.39 7.64
C ASP A 22 -12.57 -12.84 7.46
N LEU A 23 -11.70 -13.74 6.98
CA LEU A 23 -12.04 -15.14 6.78
C LEU A 23 -11.97 -15.94 8.10
N PRO A 24 -13.06 -16.60 8.53
CA PRO A 24 -13.21 -17.17 9.88
C PRO A 24 -12.25 -18.31 10.27
N HIS A 25 -11.43 -18.82 9.35
CA HIS A 25 -10.57 -19.99 9.57
C HIS A 25 -9.12 -19.80 9.12
N LYS A 26 -8.63 -18.55 9.10
CA LYS A 26 -7.26 -18.25 8.67
C LYS A 26 -6.53 -17.27 9.60
N PRO A 27 -6.25 -17.65 10.86
CA PRO A 27 -5.51 -16.79 11.79
C PRO A 27 -4.16 -16.33 11.23
N GLU A 28 -3.52 -17.14 10.38
CA GLU A 28 -2.25 -16.83 9.72
C GLU A 28 -2.33 -15.58 8.82
N LEU A 29 -3.50 -15.26 8.25
CA LEU A 29 -3.66 -14.05 7.44
C LEU A 29 -3.71 -12.79 8.30
N ARG A 30 -4.20 -12.90 9.54
CA ARG A 30 -4.18 -11.80 10.50
C ARG A 30 -2.78 -11.59 11.06
N GLU A 31 -2.04 -12.67 11.29
CA GLU A 31 -0.62 -12.61 11.65
C GLU A 31 0.18 -11.93 10.54
N LEU A 32 -0.01 -12.35 9.29
CA LEU A 32 0.63 -11.71 8.13
C LEU A 32 0.24 -10.23 7.99
N GLN A 33 -1.02 -9.86 8.26
CA GLN A 33 -1.44 -8.46 8.27
C GLN A 33 -0.64 -7.65 9.30
N VAL A 34 -0.50 -8.16 10.53
CA VAL A 34 0.24 -7.49 11.60
C VAL A 34 1.73 -7.46 11.29
N GLU A 35 2.30 -8.52 10.74
CA GLU A 35 3.71 -8.57 10.32
C GLU A 35 4.00 -7.51 9.25
N MET A 36 3.17 -7.45 8.20
CA MET A 36 3.36 -6.54 7.08
C MET A 36 3.05 -5.08 7.44
N THR A 37 2.02 -4.85 8.26
CA THR A 37 1.45 -3.50 8.46
C THR A 37 1.59 -2.96 9.88
N GLY A 38 1.99 -3.77 10.86
CA GLY A 38 1.97 -3.39 12.28
C GLY A 38 0.58 -3.09 12.84
N SER A 39 -0.50 -3.42 12.12
CA SER A 39 -1.87 -3.03 12.47
C SER A 39 -2.89 -4.08 12.03
N VAL A 40 -4.04 -4.09 12.69
CA VAL A 40 -5.22 -4.87 12.28
C VAL A 40 -6.27 -4.01 11.56
N ALA A 41 -6.01 -2.71 11.41
CA ALA A 41 -6.92 -1.79 10.74
C ALA A 41 -7.04 -2.12 9.25
N ASN A 42 -8.23 -1.90 8.69
CA ASN A 42 -8.50 -2.08 7.28
C ASN A 42 -9.25 -0.85 6.72
N PRO A 43 -8.99 -0.45 5.46
CA PRO A 43 -7.94 -0.96 4.58
C PRO A 43 -6.57 -0.28 4.84
N ILE A 44 -5.49 -1.03 4.64
CA ILE A 44 -4.11 -0.53 4.58
C ILE A 44 -3.49 -0.99 3.25
N TYR A 45 -2.81 -0.07 2.57
CA TYR A 45 -2.14 -0.33 1.30
C TYR A 45 -0.64 -0.14 1.47
N LEU A 46 0.13 -1.14 1.04
CA LEU A 46 1.59 -1.10 0.98
C LEU A 46 2.04 -1.23 -0.47
N ALA A 47 3.02 -0.42 -0.86
CA ALA A 47 3.77 -0.64 -2.08
C ALA A 47 5.14 -1.18 -1.69
N LEU A 48 5.48 -2.37 -2.19
CA LEU A 48 6.71 -3.07 -1.86
C LEU A 48 7.64 -3.11 -3.07
N ASP A 49 8.95 -3.13 -2.81
CA ASP A 49 9.93 -3.51 -3.81
C ASP A 49 9.91 -5.04 -3.97
N PRO A 50 9.66 -5.58 -5.17
CA PRO A 50 9.51 -7.02 -5.36
C PRO A 50 10.82 -7.81 -5.19
N ARG A 51 11.97 -7.14 -5.05
CA ARG A 51 13.28 -7.80 -4.93
C ARG A 51 13.64 -8.14 -3.49
N ASP A 52 13.26 -7.28 -2.56
CA ASP A 52 13.66 -7.34 -1.15
C ASP A 52 12.50 -7.08 -0.17
N GLU A 53 11.27 -6.98 -0.68
CA GLU A 53 10.04 -6.74 0.08
C GLU A 53 10.03 -5.44 0.90
N ARG A 54 10.98 -4.54 0.64
CA ARG A 54 11.06 -3.25 1.35
C ARG A 54 9.83 -2.40 1.03
N VAL A 55 9.23 -1.81 2.07
CA VAL A 55 8.11 -0.87 1.92
C VAL A 55 8.59 0.43 1.27
N LEU A 56 8.12 0.69 0.06
CA LEU A 56 8.38 1.92 -0.70
C LEU A 56 7.40 3.03 -0.34
N ALA A 57 6.14 2.69 -0.07
CA ALA A 57 5.14 3.64 0.40
C ALA A 57 4.02 2.92 1.15
N ARG A 58 3.27 3.69 1.95
CA ARG A 58 2.15 3.22 2.75
C ARG A 58 1.00 4.22 2.67
N TYR A 59 -0.23 3.73 2.65
CA TYR A 59 -1.45 4.52 2.74
C TYR A 59 -2.48 3.81 3.61
N ASP A 60 -2.97 4.51 4.63
CA ASP A 60 -3.91 3.98 5.62
C ASP A 60 -5.26 4.66 5.42
N GLY A 61 -6.31 3.85 5.26
CA GLY A 61 -7.68 4.33 5.15
C GLY A 61 -8.32 4.11 3.78
N ALA A 62 -9.62 4.35 3.74
CA ALA A 62 -10.44 4.09 2.57
C ALA A 62 -10.50 5.30 1.63
N THR A 63 -10.40 5.05 0.33
CA THR A 63 -10.54 6.08 -0.71
C THR A 63 -12.03 6.35 -0.99
N LEU A 64 -12.71 7.03 -0.07
CA LEU A 64 -14.17 7.21 -0.12
C LEU A 64 -14.64 8.46 -0.87
N VAL A 65 -13.83 9.52 -0.89
CA VAL A 65 -14.23 10.83 -1.42
C VAL A 65 -13.21 11.34 -2.44
N ASP A 66 -11.93 11.35 -2.05
CA ASP A 66 -10.82 11.87 -2.87
C ASP A 66 -9.78 10.78 -3.15
N ASP A 67 -9.40 10.63 -4.42
CA ASP A 67 -8.34 9.73 -4.87
C ASP A 67 -6.95 10.37 -4.81
N GLY A 68 -6.86 11.71 -4.66
CA GLY A 68 -5.60 12.45 -4.66
C GLY A 68 -4.55 11.84 -3.74
N PRO A 69 -4.85 11.60 -2.45
CA PRO A 69 -3.91 10.97 -1.52
C PRO A 69 -3.45 9.58 -1.97
N PHE A 70 -4.36 8.77 -2.52
CA PHE A 70 -4.03 7.43 -3.01
C PHE A 70 -3.16 7.49 -4.28
N ILE A 71 -3.41 8.45 -5.17
CA ILE A 71 -2.59 8.68 -6.36
C ILE A 71 -1.18 9.15 -5.96
N GLU A 72 -1.06 10.04 -4.98
CA GLU A 72 0.24 10.48 -4.46
C GLU A 72 1.01 9.35 -3.78
N PHE A 73 0.31 8.43 -3.09
CA PHE A 73 0.90 7.18 -2.60
C PHE A 73 1.52 6.36 -3.75
N LEU A 74 0.78 6.11 -4.85
CA LEU A 74 1.28 5.35 -6.01
C LEU A 74 2.46 6.05 -6.71
N LYS A 75 2.39 7.38 -6.88
CA LYS A 75 3.49 8.16 -7.46
C LYS A 75 4.75 8.10 -6.60
N THR A 76 4.60 8.26 -5.29
CA THR A 76 5.70 8.19 -4.32
C THR A 76 6.40 6.83 -4.37
N ALA A 77 5.62 5.74 -4.38
CA ALA A 77 6.14 4.39 -4.50
C ALA A 77 6.98 4.22 -5.79
N ARG A 78 6.45 4.67 -6.93
CA ARG A 78 7.15 4.58 -8.23
C ARG A 78 8.43 5.40 -8.25
N GLN A 79 8.44 6.58 -7.63
CA GLN A 79 9.63 7.42 -7.56
C GLN A 79 10.73 6.75 -6.73
N ARG A 80 10.38 6.17 -5.59
CA ARG A 80 11.33 5.45 -4.71
C ARG A 80 11.84 4.15 -5.30
N ALA A 81 11.03 3.44 -6.09
CA ALA A 81 11.48 2.27 -6.86
C ALA A 81 12.58 2.63 -7.88
N ARG A 82 12.49 3.83 -8.49
CA ARG A 82 13.46 4.32 -9.49
C ARG A 82 14.73 4.87 -8.86
N ASN A 83 14.63 5.44 -7.65
CA ASN A 83 15.73 6.06 -6.93
C ASN A 83 15.92 5.42 -5.55
N PRO A 84 16.49 4.20 -5.47
CA PRO A 84 16.62 3.47 -4.21
C PRO A 84 17.52 4.15 -3.17
N GLY A 85 18.30 5.18 -3.55
CA GLY A 85 19.31 5.83 -2.70
C GLY A 85 18.90 7.06 -1.90
N THR A 86 17.62 7.50 -1.87
CA THR A 86 17.24 8.79 -1.24
C THR A 86 16.08 8.76 -0.22
N GLY A 87 15.59 7.60 0.22
CA GLY A 87 14.32 7.53 0.96
C GLY A 87 14.43 7.28 2.48
N GLN A 88 14.58 8.33 3.29
CA GLN A 88 14.08 8.31 4.67
C GLN A 88 12.54 8.45 4.62
N LEU A 89 11.80 7.55 5.26
CA LEU A 89 10.33 7.64 5.35
C LEU A 89 9.95 8.89 6.18
N PRO A 90 8.96 9.70 5.75
CA PRO A 90 8.38 10.70 6.65
C PRO A 90 7.71 9.97 7.82
N GLU A 91 8.00 10.42 9.04
CA GLU A 91 7.41 9.86 10.27
C GLU A 91 5.88 10.00 10.25
N PRO A 92 5.15 9.02 10.80
CA PRO A 92 3.71 9.09 10.90
C PRO A 92 3.32 10.29 11.78
N GLN A 93 2.50 11.19 11.24
CA GLN A 93 1.89 12.24 12.06
C GLN A 93 0.87 11.60 12.99
N ARG A 94 1.09 11.76 14.30
CA ARG A 94 0.24 11.26 15.40
C ARG A 94 -1.03 12.07 15.54
#